data_AF-A0A9E7EYZ7-F1
#
_entry.id   AF-A0A9E7EYZ7-F1
#
_cell.length_a   1.000
_cell.length_b   1.000
_cell.length_c   1.000
_cell.angle_alpha   90.00
_cell.angle_beta   90.00
_cell.angle_gamma   90.00
#
_symmetry.space_group_name_H-M   'P 1'
#
loop_
_entity.id
_entity.type
_entity.pdbx_description
1 polymer ?
#
loop_
_entity_poly.entity_id
_entity_poly.type
_entity_poly.pdbx_seq_one_letter_code
_entity_poly.pdbx_strand_id
1 'polypeptide(L)' 'QDLAKLSAYRDRRFPGNQEEYERALQTSTTVYVGNMSFYTTEEQMYELFSRAGEIKKIIMGLDKNSKTPCGFCFVL' A
#
# COMPACT_ATOMS: atom_id res chain seq x y z
N GLN A 1 -15.48 0.73 -13.60
CA GLN A 1 -15.04 -0.35 -12.70
C GLN A 1 -15.68 -0.09 -11.35
N ASP A 2 -16.20 -1.12 -10.70
CA ASP A 2 -16.89 -0.97 -9.41
C ASP A 2 -15.85 -0.64 -8.33
N LEU A 3 -15.83 0.62 -7.87
CA LEU A 3 -14.84 1.13 -6.92
C LEU A 3 -14.93 0.45 -5.55
N ALA A 4 -16.07 -0.17 -5.24
CA ALA A 4 -16.31 -0.88 -3.99
C ALA A 4 -15.85 -2.35 -4.02
N LYS A 5 -15.42 -2.87 -5.18
CA LYS A 5 -15.01 -4.28 -5.29
C LYS A 5 -13.62 -4.46 -4.66
N LEU A 6 -13.57 -5.28 -3.61
CA LEU A 6 -12.31 -5.71 -2.99
C LEU A 6 -11.40 -6.38 -4.04
N SER A 7 -10.11 -6.07 -3.95
CA SER A 7 -9.08 -6.68 -4.80
C SER A 7 -9.08 -8.20 -4.66
N ALA A 8 -8.78 -8.91 -5.75
CA ALA A 8 -8.52 -10.35 -5.71
C ALA A 8 -7.22 -10.69 -4.95
N TYR A 9 -6.37 -9.69 -4.68
CA TYR A 9 -5.16 -9.85 -3.89
C TYR A 9 -5.50 -10.12 -2.41
N ARG A 10 -4.90 -11.16 -1.84
CA ARG A 10 -5.03 -11.52 -0.43
C ARG A 10 -3.66 -11.68 0.21
N ASP A 11 -3.44 -10.97 1.31
CA ASP A 11 -2.26 -11.17 2.13
C ASP A 11 -2.35 -12.51 2.86
N ARG A 12 -1.45 -13.44 2.52
CA ARG A 12 -1.38 -14.79 3.11
C ARG A 12 -0.87 -14.79 4.54
N ARG A 13 -0.31 -13.67 5.02
CA ARG A 13 0.21 -13.53 6.39
C ARG A 13 -0.84 -12.99 7.36
N PHE A 14 -2.02 -12.63 6.87
CA PHE A 14 -3.10 -12.17 7.75
C PHE A 14 -3.53 -13.31 8.68
N PRO A 15 -3.48 -13.13 10.01
CA PRO A 15 -3.72 -14.20 10.97
C PRO A 15 -5.20 -14.53 11.21
N GLY A 16 -6.14 -13.71 10.69
CA GLY A 16 -7.58 -13.85 10.91
C GLY A 16 -8.33 -14.62 9.82
N ASN A 17 -9.64 -14.74 10.00
CA ASN A 17 -10.54 -15.42 9.05
C ASN A 17 -10.92 -14.51 7.87
N GLN A 18 -11.71 -15.03 6.92
CA GLN A 18 -12.09 -14.31 5.69
C GLN A 18 -12.94 -13.06 5.99
N GLU A 19 -13.93 -13.15 6.88
CA GLU A 19 -14.79 -12.01 7.22
C GLU A 19 -14.02 -10.90 7.94
N GLU A 20 -13.10 -11.26 8.83
CA GLU A 20 -12.21 -10.30 9.50
C GLU A 20 -11.32 -9.58 8.50
N TYR A 21 -10.80 -10.31 7.50
CA TYR A 21 -9.98 -9.73 6.43
C TYR A 21 -10.79 -8.75 5.57
N GLU A 22 -12.00 -9.13 5.15
CA GLU A 22 -12.87 -8.27 4.35
C GLU A 22 -13.29 -7.02 5.12
N ARG A 23 -13.65 -7.17 6.40
CA ARG A 23 -13.96 -6.03 7.27
C ARG A 23 -12.76 -5.10 7.44
N ALA A 24 -11.58 -5.66 7.69
CA ALA A 24 -10.34 -4.89 7.81
C ALA A 24 -10.05 -4.10 6.52
N LEU A 25 -10.19 -4.73 5.35
CA LEU A 25 -10.00 -4.05 4.06
C LEU A 25 -11.02 -2.94 3.82
N GLN A 26 -12.29 -3.13 4.19
CA GLN A 26 -13.32 -2.08 4.05
C GLN A 26 -13.06 -0.87 4.94
N THR A 27 -12.46 -1.07 6.12
CA THR A 27 -12.12 0.02 7.05
C THR A 27 -10.69 0.54 6.89
N SER A 28 -9.88 -0.10 6.04
CA SER A 28 -8.47 0.24 5.87
C SER A 28 -8.32 1.58 5.16
N THR A 29 -7.47 2.43 5.70
CA THR A 29 -6.99 3.66 5.05
C THR A 29 -5.62 3.47 4.41
N THR A 30 -5.03 2.28 4.56
CA THR A 30 -3.72 1.94 4.00
C THR A 30 -3.87 1.39 2.59
N VAL A 31 -3.17 2.00 1.64
CA VAL A 31 -3.12 1.59 0.23
C VAL A 31 -1.76 1.00 -0.09
N TYR A 32 -1.76 -0.20 -0.67
CA TYR A 32 -0.56 -0.80 -1.26
C TYR A 32 -0.37 -0.29 -2.68
N VAL A 33 0.82 0.23 -2.98
CA VAL A 33 1.22 0.65 -4.31
C VAL A 33 2.40 -0.20 -4.76
N GLY A 34 2.25 -0.91 -5.88
CA GLY A 34 3.27 -1.77 -6.45
C GLY A 34 3.61 -1.37 -7.89
N ASN A 35 4.59 -2.07 -8.47
CA ASN A 35 5.09 -1.81 -9.83
C ASN A 35 5.64 -0.37 -10.00
N MET A 36 6.22 0.17 -8.94
CA MET A 36 6.89 1.47 -8.97
C MET A 36 8.35 1.30 -9.41
N SER A 37 8.92 2.37 -9.94
CA SER A 37 10.35 2.39 -10.24
C SER A 37 11.18 2.27 -8.96
N PHE A 38 12.33 1.58 -9.03
CA PHE A 38 13.28 1.52 -7.92
C PHE A 38 13.90 2.89 -7.59
N TYR A 39 13.79 3.85 -8.51
CA TYR A 39 14.25 5.22 -8.34
C TYR A 39 13.17 6.14 -7.75
N THR A 40 11.94 5.67 -7.57
CA THR A 40 10.87 6.47 -6.99
C THR A 40 11.17 6.76 -5.53
N THR A 41 11.17 8.04 -5.16
CA THR A 41 11.44 8.48 -3.79
C THR A 41 10.15 8.69 -3.00
N GLU A 42 10.26 8.77 -1.68
CA GLU A 42 9.13 9.02 -0.80
C GLU A 42 8.49 10.39 -1.09
N GLU A 43 9.29 11.41 -1.41
CA GLU A 43 8.83 12.77 -1.69
C GLU A 43 7.95 12.81 -2.94
N GLN A 44 8.32 12.08 -4.00
CA GLN A 44 7.51 11.98 -5.22
C GLN A 44 6.16 11.33 -4.94
N MET A 45 6.13 10.32 -4.07
CA MET A 45 4.90 9.67 -3.64
C MET A 45 4.06 10.60 -2.78
N TYR A 46 4.68 11.34 -1.87
CA TYR A 46 4.00 12.31 -1.03
C TYR A 46 3.33 13.39 -1.88
N GLU A 47 4.04 13.99 -2.83
CA GLU A 47 3.48 15.04 -3.69
C GLU A 47 2.29 14.52 -4.53
N LEU A 48 2.40 13.29 -5.06
CA LEU A 48 1.35 12.68 -5.85
C LEU A 48 0.09 12.39 -5.02
N PHE A 49 0.25 11.71 -3.88
CA PHE A 49 -0.87 11.29 -3.04
C PHE A 49 -1.44 12.43 -2.19
N SER A 50 -0.68 13.50 -1.96
CA SER A 50 -1.16 14.69 -1.23
C SER A 50 -2.30 15.39 -1.98
N ARG A 51 -2.40 15.21 -3.29
CA ARG A 51 -3.54 15.68 -4.11
C ARG A 51 -4.84 14.91 -3.83
N ALA A 52 -4.75 13.69 -3.33
CA ALA A 52 -5.90 12.86 -2.99
C ALA A 52 -6.37 13.09 -1.54
N GLY A 53 -5.48 13.56 -0.65
CA GLY A 53 -5.81 13.87 0.74
C GLY A 53 -4.58 14.04 1.62
N GLU A 54 -4.81 14.23 2.92
CA GLU A 54 -3.74 14.26 3.92
C GLU A 54 -3.13 12.86 4.07
N ILE A 55 -1.80 12.77 3.91
CA ILE A 55 -1.05 11.53 4.09
C ILE A 55 -0.56 11.49 5.54
N LYS A 56 -0.95 10.45 6.28
CA LYS A 56 -0.45 10.21 7.64
C LYS A 56 0.96 9.65 7.63
N LYS A 57 1.23 8.70 6.73
CA LYS A 57 2.53 8.02 6.66
C LYS A 57 2.76 7.33 5.33
N ILE A 58 4.01 7.37 4.86
CA ILE A 58 4.47 6.53 3.74
C ILE A 58 5.47 5.52 4.28
N ILE A 59 5.35 4.28 3.82
CA ILE A 59 6.27 3.19 4.16
C ILE A 59 6.84 2.66 2.85
N MET A 60 8.09 3.00 2.56
CA MET A 60 8.79 2.50 1.38
C MET A 60 9.16 1.03 1.57
N GLY A 61 8.81 0.20 0.59
CA GLY A 61 9.21 -1.19 0.53
C GLY A 61 10.70 -1.29 0.27
N LEU A 62 11.43 -1.96 1.15
CA LEU A 62 12.87 -2.18 1.02
C LEU A 62 13.17 -3.64 0.71
N ASP A 63 14.19 -3.85 -0.13
CA ASP A 63 14.78 -5.17 -0.31
C ASP A 63 15.50 -5.61 0.97
N LYS A 64 15.37 -6.89 1.33
CA LYS A 64 15.93 -7.43 2.59
C LYS A 64 17.46 -7.47 2.60
N ASN A 65 18.09 -7.60 1.44
CA ASN A 65 19.52 -7.79 1.31
C ASN A 65 20.22 -6.45 1.06
N SER A 66 19.74 -5.67 0.10
CA SER A 66 20.37 -4.41 -0.29
C SER A 66 19.85 -3.19 0.47
N LYS A 67 18.73 -3.32 1.22
CA LYS A 67 18.03 -2.19 1.86
C LYS A 67 17.68 -1.06 0.89
N THR A 68 17.60 -1.37 -0.41
CA THR A 68 17.21 -0.41 -1.45
C THR A 68 15.70 -0.47 -1.69
N PRO A 69 15.07 0.60 -2.18
CA PRO A 69 13.67 0.59 -2.57
C PRO A 69 13.39 -0.53 -3.59
N CYS A 70 12.39 -1.37 -3.32
CA CYS A 70 12.07 -2.54 -4.15
C CYS A 70 10.75 -2.39 -4.93
N GLY A 71 10.40 -1.15 -5.29
CA GLY A 71 9.32 -0.87 -6.25
C GLY A 71 7.91 -1.06 -5.69
N PHE A 72 7.76 -1.05 -4.37
CA PHE A 72 6.47 -0.96 -3.71
C PHE A 72 6.50 -0.04 -2.49
N CYS A 73 5.35 0.46 -2.07
CA CYS A 73 5.20 1.18 -0.82
C CYS A 73 3.77 1.00 -0.26
N PHE A 74 3.59 1.45 0.99
CA PHE A 74 2.29 1.59 1.61
C PHE A 74 2.04 3.05 1.96
N VAL A 75 0.87 3.58 1.61
CA VAL A 75 0.45 4.95 1.91
C VAL A 75 -0.74 4.89 2.87
N LEU A 76 -0.68 5.65 3.96
CA LEU A 76 -1.68 5.72 5.03
C LEU A 76 -2.25 7.13 5.18
#